data_AF-A0A849N0X9-F1
#
_entry.id   AF-A0A849N0X9-F1
#
_cell.length_a   1.000
_cell.length_b   1.000
_cell.length_c   1.000
_cell.angle_alpha   90.00
_cell.angle_beta   90.00
_cell.angle_gamma   90.00
#
_symmetry.space_group_name_H-M   'P 1'
#
loop_
_entity.id
_entity.type
_entity.pdbx_description
1 polymer ?
#
loop_
_entity_poly.entity_id
_entity_poly.type
_entity_poly.pdbx_seq_one_letter_code
_entity_poly.pdbx_strand_id
1 'polypeptide(L)'
;MMHRHPDPQPGRRRRRWLPAAALPLLAACAGFGLPAAPEPDAEAFTARASGIGMLVRAAHLCSVPLSQTAQDRAARIEVAAIAWKQSQGGTTARDAFLRGMAPPRFDNRTRKTEREEWCDARRGTVRELDGRLTGPEGDTLIGQAEAVQRRAG
;
A
#
# COMPACT_ATOMS: atom_id res chain seq x y z
N MET A 1 43.21 -28.70 20.27
CA MET A 1 44.30 -27.77 20.61
C MET A 1 43.67 -26.52 21.18
N MET A 2 43.89 -26.31 22.48
CA MET A 2 43.35 -25.21 23.27
C MET A 2 44.32 -24.03 23.22
N HIS A 3 43.87 -22.87 22.74
CA HIS A 3 44.57 -21.62 22.99
C HIS A 3 43.66 -20.70 23.80
N ARG A 4 43.86 -20.74 25.13
CA ARG A 4 43.45 -19.66 26.03
C ARG A 4 44.48 -18.55 25.91
N HIS A 5 44.02 -17.32 25.65
CA HIS A 5 44.81 -16.12 25.83
C HIS A 5 44.20 -15.25 26.95
N PRO A 6 45.04 -14.50 27.70
CA PRO A 6 44.71 -13.92 28.99
C PRO A 6 43.99 -12.57 28.91
N ASP A 7 43.17 -12.30 29.92
CA ASP A 7 42.63 -10.99 30.27
C ASP A 7 43.74 -10.00 30.68
N PRO A 8 43.69 -8.74 30.19
CA PRO A 8 44.33 -7.60 30.84
C PRO A 8 43.34 -6.70 31.61
N GLN A 9 43.85 -6.31 32.78
CA GLN A 9 43.32 -5.55 33.92
C GLN A 9 42.66 -4.16 33.65
N PRO A 10 41.86 -3.64 34.61
CA PRO A 10 41.07 -2.43 34.48
C PRO A 10 41.90 -1.14 34.61
N GLY A 11 41.87 -0.34 33.55
CA GLY A 11 42.49 0.99 33.47
C GLY A 11 41.73 2.05 34.27
N ARG A 12 42.47 2.77 35.11
CA ARG A 12 42.03 3.77 36.08
C ARG A 12 41.27 4.96 35.47
N ARG A 13 40.23 5.34 36.23
CA ARG A 13 39.45 6.57 36.17
C ARG A 13 40.32 7.83 35.99
N ARG A 14 39.98 8.65 35.00
CA ARG A 14 40.17 10.11 35.07
C ARG A 14 38.83 10.77 34.89
N ARG A 15 38.18 11.12 36.01
CA ARG A 15 37.03 12.05 36.04
C ARG A 15 37.55 13.41 35.57
N ARG A 16 37.36 13.72 34.28
CA ARG A 16 37.43 15.10 33.80
C ARG A 16 36.13 15.76 34.20
N TRP A 17 36.22 16.64 35.20
CA TRP A 17 35.18 17.62 35.50
C TRP A 17 35.08 18.56 34.30
N LEU A 18 33.99 18.46 33.55
CA LEU A 18 33.63 19.42 32.52
C LEU A 18 32.90 20.58 33.20
N PRO A 19 33.25 21.84 32.91
CA PRO A 19 32.58 23.00 33.48
C PRO A 19 31.12 23.03 33.04
N ALA A 20 30.22 22.98 34.02
CA ALA A 20 28.78 23.17 33.88
C ALA A 20 28.48 24.66 33.64
N ALA A 21 28.79 25.18 32.45
CA ALA A 21 28.48 26.57 32.10
C ALA A 21 28.49 26.81 30.59
N ALA A 22 27.67 26.10 29.83
CA ALA A 22 27.20 26.54 28.52
C ALA A 22 26.21 25.50 28.01
N LEU A 23 24.91 25.77 28.09
CA LEU A 23 23.85 25.25 27.19
C LEU A 23 22.45 25.63 27.71
N PRO A 24 21.98 26.90 27.56
CA PRO A 24 20.56 27.19 27.57
C PRO A 24 20.02 27.52 26.17
N LEU A 25 20.71 27.13 25.08
CA LEU A 25 20.36 27.55 23.71
C LEU A 25 19.94 26.41 22.76
N LEU A 26 19.87 25.15 23.21
CA LEU A 26 19.36 24.04 22.40
C LEU A 26 17.89 23.65 22.71
N ALA A 27 17.17 24.46 23.50
CA ALA A 27 15.76 24.19 23.82
C ALA A 27 14.76 24.85 22.84
N ALA A 28 15.22 25.62 21.85
CA ALA A 28 14.34 26.40 20.97
C ALA A 28 13.92 25.70 19.66
N CYS A 29 14.46 24.52 19.32
CA CYS A 29 14.14 23.82 18.07
C CYS A 29 13.12 22.69 18.20
N ALA A 30 12.51 22.48 19.37
CA ALA A 30 11.46 21.47 19.55
C ALA A 30 10.04 21.97 19.22
N GLY A 31 9.89 23.25 18.85
CA GLY A 31 8.59 23.92 18.72
C GLY A 31 8.00 24.01 17.30
N PHE A 32 8.76 23.68 16.25
CA PHE A 32 8.20 23.61 14.90
C PHE A 32 7.73 22.18 14.62
N GLY A 33 6.63 21.82 15.28
CA GLY A 33 5.82 20.69 14.83
C GLY A 33 5.30 21.05 13.44
N LEU A 34 5.98 20.56 12.40
CA LEU A 34 5.39 20.55 11.06
C LEU A 34 4.01 19.88 11.19
N PRO A 35 2.95 20.47 10.60
CA PRO A 35 1.64 19.85 10.65
C PRO A 35 1.79 18.42 10.11
N ALA A 36 1.33 17.44 10.88
CA ALA A 36 1.27 16.06 10.43
C ALA A 36 0.59 16.06 9.06
N ALA A 37 1.22 15.41 8.07
CA ALA A 37 0.63 15.29 6.76
C ALA A 37 -0.80 14.71 6.89
N PRO A 38 -1.76 15.17 6.07
CA PRO A 38 -3.13 14.67 6.16
C PRO A 38 -3.12 13.14 6.02
N GLU A 39 -3.68 12.48 7.03
CA GLU A 39 -3.81 11.03 7.07
C GLU A 39 -4.61 10.56 5.85
N PRO A 40 -4.16 9.53 5.12
CA PRO A 40 -4.89 9.05 3.95
C PRO A 40 -6.29 8.58 4.36
N ASP A 41 -7.32 9.02 3.63
CA ASP A 41 -8.70 8.57 3.82
C ASP A 41 -8.83 7.10 3.39
N ALA A 42 -9.09 6.22 4.36
CA ALA A 42 -9.19 4.79 4.13
C ALA A 42 -10.43 4.42 3.29
N GLU A 43 -11.53 5.16 3.43
CA GLU A 43 -12.73 4.89 2.64
C GLU A 43 -12.53 5.31 1.19
N ALA A 44 -11.98 6.51 0.94
CA ALA A 44 -11.61 6.91 -0.41
C ALA A 44 -10.58 5.97 -1.04
N PHE A 45 -9.60 5.50 -0.26
CA PHE A 45 -8.64 4.50 -0.72
C PHE A 45 -9.33 3.19 -1.13
N THR A 46 -10.22 2.64 -0.30
CA THR A 46 -10.90 1.38 -0.64
C THR A 46 -11.83 1.52 -1.85
N ALA A 47 -12.51 2.65 -2.02
CA ALA A 47 -13.29 2.92 -3.23
C ALA A 47 -12.41 2.90 -4.49
N ARG A 48 -11.21 3.50 -4.42
CA ARG A 48 -10.24 3.47 -5.52
C ARG A 48 -9.68 2.07 -5.76
N ALA A 49 -9.34 1.34 -4.70
CA ALA A 49 -8.89 -0.04 -4.76
C ALA A 49 -9.93 -0.94 -5.44
N SER A 50 -11.22 -0.72 -5.18
CA SER A 50 -12.31 -1.43 -5.87
C SER A 50 -12.27 -1.23 -7.39
N GLY A 51 -12.07 0.02 -7.84
CA GLY A 51 -11.95 0.34 -9.26
C GLY A 51 -10.72 -0.31 -9.91
N ILE A 52 -9.58 -0.31 -9.21
CA ILE A 52 -8.35 -0.97 -9.66
C ILE A 52 -8.58 -2.48 -9.79
N GLY A 53 -9.10 -3.14 -8.76
CA GLY A 53 -9.35 -4.58 -8.78
C GLY A 53 -10.34 -5.00 -9.87
N MET A 54 -11.38 -4.20 -10.13
CA MET A 54 -12.29 -4.43 -11.26
C MET A 54 -11.57 -4.40 -12.60
N LEU A 55 -10.71 -3.40 -12.83
CA LEU A 55 -9.95 -3.26 -14.07
C LEU A 55 -8.89 -4.35 -14.24
N VAL A 56 -8.25 -4.82 -13.17
CA VAL A 56 -7.33 -5.98 -13.22
C VAL A 56 -8.08 -7.25 -13.63
N ARG A 57 -9.25 -7.50 -13.04
CA ARG A 57 -10.12 -8.61 -13.45
C ARG A 57 -10.61 -8.45 -14.89
N ALA A 58 -10.91 -7.23 -15.33
CA ALA A 58 -11.24 -6.93 -16.72
C ALA A 58 -10.07 -7.25 -17.67
N ALA A 59 -8.85 -6.90 -17.30
CA ALA A 59 -7.64 -7.20 -18.06
C ALA A 59 -7.49 -8.70 -18.30
N HIS A 60 -7.61 -9.52 -17.25
CA HIS A 60 -7.61 -10.98 -17.35
C HIS A 60 -8.75 -11.52 -18.22
N LEU A 61 -9.98 -11.06 -17.99
CA LEU A 61 -11.14 -11.51 -18.75
C LEU A 61 -11.04 -11.15 -20.23
N CYS A 62 -10.43 -10.02 -20.57
CA CYS A 62 -10.31 -9.52 -21.94
C CYS A 62 -8.96 -9.82 -22.59
N SER A 63 -8.11 -10.62 -21.94
CA SER A 63 -6.76 -10.97 -22.41
C SER A 63 -5.91 -9.73 -22.76
N VAL A 64 -6.08 -8.65 -22.00
CA VAL A 64 -5.24 -7.45 -22.11
C VAL A 64 -4.07 -7.61 -21.12
N PRO A 65 -2.82 -7.57 -21.59
CA PRO A 65 -1.67 -7.74 -20.71
C PRO A 65 -1.52 -6.54 -19.77
N LEU A 66 -1.16 -6.84 -18.52
CA LEU A 66 -0.64 -5.88 -17.54
C LEU A 66 0.81 -6.23 -17.26
N SER A 67 1.65 -5.23 -17.05
CA SER A 67 3.03 -5.43 -16.58
C SER A 67 3.03 -6.13 -15.22
N GLN A 68 4.11 -6.87 -14.94
CA GLN A 68 4.29 -7.55 -13.64
C GLN A 68 4.25 -6.54 -12.48
N THR A 69 4.92 -5.39 -12.63
CA THR A 69 4.90 -4.31 -11.64
C THR A 69 3.49 -3.82 -11.34
N ALA A 70 2.64 -3.63 -12.37
CA ALA A 70 1.25 -3.21 -12.15
C ALA A 70 0.43 -4.30 -11.44
N GLN A 71 0.62 -5.57 -11.79
CA GLN A 71 -0.05 -6.70 -11.12
C GLN A 71 0.33 -6.78 -9.64
N ASP A 72 1.62 -6.70 -9.33
CA ASP A 72 2.13 -6.75 -7.95
C ASP A 72 1.61 -5.58 -7.12
N ARG A 73 1.64 -4.37 -7.69
CA ARG A 73 1.12 -3.17 -7.00
C ARG A 73 -0.38 -3.25 -6.79
N ALA A 74 -1.15 -3.68 -7.79
CA ALA A 74 -2.60 -3.88 -7.65
C ALA A 74 -2.94 -4.91 -6.57
N ALA A 75 -2.20 -6.02 -6.51
CA ALA A 75 -2.40 -7.05 -5.49
C ALA A 75 -2.17 -6.49 -4.08
N ARG A 76 -1.12 -5.70 -3.86
CA ARG A 76 -0.86 -5.04 -2.56
C ARG A 76 -1.95 -4.05 -2.16
N ILE A 77 -2.43 -3.25 -3.12
CA ILE A 77 -3.54 -2.32 -2.92
C ILE A 77 -4.83 -3.07 -2.54
N GLU A 78 -5.15 -4.17 -3.25
CA GLU A 78 -6.33 -4.99 -2.97
C GLU A 78 -6.25 -5.67 -1.60
N VAL A 79 -5.09 -6.20 -1.21
CA VAL A 79 -4.88 -6.80 0.12
C VAL A 79 -5.12 -5.79 1.24
N ALA A 80 -4.59 -4.56 1.12
CA ALA A 80 -4.82 -3.51 2.11
C ALA A 80 -6.31 -3.13 2.22
N ALA A 81 -6.99 -3.00 1.08
CA ALA A 81 -8.42 -2.68 1.07
C ALA A 81 -9.29 -3.81 1.63
N ILE A 82 -8.95 -5.06 1.34
CA ILE A 82 -9.58 -6.26 1.92
C ILE A 82 -9.42 -6.28 3.44
N ALA A 83 -8.20 -6.05 3.94
CA ALA A 83 -7.93 -6.01 5.37
C ALA A 83 -8.75 -4.92 6.07
N TRP A 84 -8.82 -3.72 5.49
CA TRP A 84 -9.65 -2.63 6.00
C TRP A 84 -11.14 -2.99 6.00
N LYS A 85 -11.70 -3.49 4.90
CA LYS A 85 -13.12 -3.88 4.87
C LYS A 85 -13.42 -5.01 5.85
N GLN A 86 -12.49 -5.94 6.03
CA GLN A 86 -12.60 -6.99 7.03
C GLN A 86 -12.58 -6.44 8.47
N SER A 87 -11.77 -5.42 8.78
CA SER A 87 -11.76 -4.80 10.13
C SER A 87 -13.06 -4.03 10.43
N GLN A 88 -13.72 -3.48 9.40
CA GLN A 88 -14.98 -2.74 9.57
C GLN A 88 -16.22 -3.62 9.79
N GLY A 89 -16.26 -4.82 9.23
CA GLY A 89 -17.48 -5.65 9.27
C GLY A 89 -17.26 -7.15 9.08
N GLY A 90 -16.06 -7.62 9.41
CA GLY A 90 -15.69 -9.02 9.33
C GLY A 90 -15.70 -9.57 7.90
N THR A 91 -15.90 -10.88 7.79
CA THR A 91 -15.92 -11.60 6.51
C THR A 91 -17.03 -11.12 5.58
N THR A 92 -18.19 -10.71 6.11
CA THR A 92 -19.31 -10.20 5.31
C THR A 92 -18.94 -8.93 4.54
N ALA A 93 -18.28 -7.97 5.20
CA ALA A 93 -17.85 -6.72 4.57
C ALA A 93 -16.74 -6.97 3.54
N ARG A 94 -15.78 -7.85 3.85
CA ARG A 94 -14.77 -8.33 2.88
C ARG A 94 -15.43 -8.93 1.64
N ASP A 95 -16.36 -9.86 1.82
CA ASP A 95 -16.97 -10.58 0.71
C ASP A 95 -17.87 -9.67 -0.13
N ALA A 96 -18.51 -8.67 0.49
CA ALA A 96 -19.24 -7.61 -0.23
C ALA A 96 -18.30 -6.77 -1.10
N PHE A 97 -17.13 -6.39 -0.57
CA PHE A 97 -16.09 -5.68 -1.33
C PHE A 97 -15.60 -6.51 -2.53
N LEU A 98 -15.28 -7.79 -2.31
CA LEU A 98 -14.86 -8.71 -3.38
C LEU A 98 -15.93 -8.86 -4.48
N ARG A 99 -17.21 -8.99 -4.10
CA ARG A 99 -18.32 -9.04 -5.07
C ARG A 99 -18.45 -7.75 -5.87
N GLY A 100 -18.24 -6.58 -5.26
CA GLY A 100 -18.31 -5.29 -5.93
C GLY A 100 -17.26 -5.10 -7.03
N MET A 101 -16.17 -5.86 -6.99
CA MET A 101 -15.12 -5.80 -8.01
C MET A 101 -15.27 -6.85 -9.12
N ALA A 102 -16.28 -7.72 -9.04
CA ALA A 102 -16.48 -8.78 -10.02
C ALA A 102 -16.91 -8.18 -11.38
N PRO A 103 -16.41 -8.72 -12.51
CA PRO A 103 -16.96 -8.40 -13.83
C PRO A 103 -18.46 -8.69 -13.89
N PRO A 104 -19.21 -8.03 -14.79
CA PRO A 104 -20.61 -8.33 -14.97
C PRO A 104 -20.80 -9.79 -15.41
N ARG A 105 -21.97 -10.33 -15.10
CA ARG A 105 -22.43 -11.58 -15.71
C ARG A 105 -22.95 -11.25 -17.11
N PHE A 106 -22.54 -12.03 -18.09
CA PHE A 106 -23.02 -11.93 -19.46
C PHE A 106 -24.16 -12.93 -19.67
N ASP A 107 -25.17 -12.56 -20.44
CA ASP A 107 -26.30 -13.44 -20.75
C ASP A 107 -25.82 -14.62 -21.60
N ASN A 108 -26.28 -15.83 -21.33
CA ASN A 108 -25.83 -17.03 -22.04
C ASN A 108 -26.13 -17.02 -23.55
N ARG A 109 -27.17 -16.31 -24.00
CA ARG A 109 -27.63 -16.25 -25.39
C ARG A 109 -26.80 -15.27 -26.23
N THR A 110 -26.35 -14.17 -25.61
CA THR A 110 -25.60 -13.06 -26.25
C THR A 110 -24.18 -12.92 -25.72
N ARG A 111 -23.72 -13.88 -24.90
CA ARG A 111 -22.48 -13.84 -24.13
C ARG A 111 -21.26 -13.36 -24.90
N LYS A 112 -21.11 -13.85 -26.14
CA LYS A 112 -19.94 -13.54 -26.96
C LYS A 112 -19.92 -12.06 -27.33
N THR A 113 -21.01 -11.55 -27.89
CA THR A 113 -21.13 -10.16 -28.35
C THR A 113 -21.09 -9.18 -27.17
N GLU A 114 -21.84 -9.42 -26.10
CA GLU A 114 -21.82 -8.55 -24.91
C GLU A 114 -20.44 -8.50 -24.27
N ARG A 115 -19.74 -9.64 -24.20
CA ARG A 115 -18.38 -9.68 -23.67
C ARG A 115 -17.39 -8.95 -24.56
N GLU A 116 -17.49 -9.10 -25.87
CA GLU A 116 -16.63 -8.40 -26.84
C GLU A 116 -16.80 -6.89 -26.73
N GLU A 117 -18.04 -6.39 -26.77
CA GLU A 117 -18.36 -4.96 -26.60
C GLU A 117 -17.90 -4.43 -25.25
N TRP A 118 -18.15 -5.20 -24.18
CA TRP A 118 -17.69 -4.84 -22.85
C TRP A 118 -16.16 -4.74 -22.81
N CYS A 119 -15.45 -5.74 -23.34
CA CYS A 119 -14.00 -5.76 -23.38
C CYS A 119 -13.43 -4.61 -24.19
N ASP A 120 -13.97 -4.32 -25.37
CA ASP A 120 -13.50 -3.25 -26.24
C ASP A 120 -13.59 -1.89 -25.57
N ALA A 121 -14.69 -1.63 -24.86
CA ALA A 121 -14.85 -0.40 -24.08
C ALA A 121 -13.87 -0.26 -22.90
N ARG A 122 -13.25 -1.35 -22.42
CA ARG A 122 -12.32 -1.31 -21.27
C ARG A 122 -10.84 -1.38 -21.66
N ARG A 123 -10.49 -1.81 -22.88
CA ARG A 123 -9.06 -2.00 -23.26
C ARG A 123 -8.23 -0.74 -23.05
N GLY A 124 -8.77 0.43 -23.40
CA GLY A 124 -8.09 1.72 -23.22
C GLY A 124 -7.78 1.99 -21.75
N THR A 125 -8.80 1.94 -20.90
CA THR A 125 -8.68 2.17 -19.46
C THR A 125 -7.78 1.15 -18.76
N VAL A 126 -7.74 -0.10 -19.22
CA VAL A 126 -6.80 -1.11 -18.68
C VAL A 126 -5.35 -0.74 -18.99
N ARG A 127 -5.05 -0.25 -20.20
CA ARG A 127 -3.69 0.20 -20.55
C ARG A 127 -3.29 1.45 -19.76
N GLU A 128 -4.22 2.38 -19.58
CA GLU A 128 -4.01 3.56 -18.72
C GLU A 128 -3.74 3.15 -17.27
N LEU A 129 -4.46 2.14 -16.76
CA LEU A 129 -4.20 1.59 -15.43
C LEU A 129 -2.77 1.05 -15.31
N ASP A 130 -2.28 0.31 -16.31
CA ASP A 130 -0.91 -0.21 -16.30
C ASP A 130 0.13 0.91 -16.19
N GLY A 131 0.03 1.93 -17.05
CA GLY A 131 0.92 3.10 -17.01
C GLY A 131 0.85 3.85 -15.67
N ARG A 132 -0.36 4.01 -15.13
CA ARG A 132 -0.58 4.66 -13.83
C ARG A 132 0.03 3.87 -12.68
N LEU A 133 -0.21 2.56 -12.64
CA LEU A 133 0.29 1.70 -11.57
C LEU A 133 1.80 1.49 -11.68
N THR A 134 2.42 1.63 -12.84
CA THR A 134 3.89 1.57 -12.97
C THR A 134 4.58 2.90 -12.70
N GLY A 135 3.86 4.03 -12.79
CA GLY A 135 4.39 5.37 -12.53
C GLY A 135 4.36 5.82 -11.07
N PRO A 136 4.61 7.13 -10.83
CA PRO A 136 4.63 7.74 -9.48
C PRO A 136 3.30 7.67 -8.73
N GLU A 137 2.18 7.65 -9.46
CA GLU A 137 0.86 7.46 -8.84
C GLU A 137 0.76 6.06 -8.21
N GLY A 138 1.31 5.03 -8.86
CA GLY A 138 1.44 3.69 -8.29
C GLY A 138 2.21 3.68 -6.96
N ASP A 139 3.33 4.42 -6.87
CA ASP A 139 4.09 4.54 -5.61
C ASP A 139 3.27 5.22 -4.51
N THR A 140 2.53 6.27 -4.87
CA THR A 140 1.62 6.95 -3.94
C THR A 140 0.55 6.01 -3.41
N LEU A 141 -0.06 5.20 -4.30
CA LEU A 141 -1.08 4.23 -3.91
C LEU A 141 -0.53 3.12 -3.01
N ILE A 142 0.73 2.71 -3.19
CA ILE A 142 1.39 1.75 -2.31
C ILE A 142 1.63 2.37 -0.92
N GLY A 143 2.11 3.61 -0.85
CA GLY A 143 2.24 4.32 0.43
C GLY A 143 0.90 4.44 1.18
N GLN A 144 -0.19 4.70 0.44
CA GLN A 144 -1.55 4.70 0.99
C GLN A 144 -2.00 3.31 1.45
N ALA A 145 -1.73 2.27 0.67
CA ALA A 145 -2.05 0.88 1.01
C ALA A 145 -1.36 0.46 2.32
N GLU A 146 -0.08 0.77 2.48
CA GLU A 146 0.67 0.49 3.69
C GLU A 146 0.12 1.25 4.90
N ALA A 147 -0.24 2.53 4.71
CA ALA A 147 -0.85 3.34 5.76
C ALA A 147 -2.21 2.79 6.21
N VAL A 148 -3.08 2.39 5.27
CA VAL A 148 -4.38 1.78 5.56
C VAL A 148 -4.20 0.43 6.25
N GLN A 149 -3.26 -0.39 5.78
CA GLN A 149 -3.01 -1.71 6.36
C GLN A 149 -2.57 -1.63 7.82
N ARG A 150 -1.74 -0.64 8.19
CA ARG A 150 -1.36 -0.40 9.60
C ARG A 150 -2.53 -0.07 10.53
N ARG A 151 -3.66 0.40 9.99
CA ARG A 151 -4.86 0.72 10.79
C ARG A 151 -5.83 -0.46 10.91
N ALA A 152 -5.68 -1.48 10.07
CA ALA A 152 -6.59 -2.62 10.02
C ALA A 152 -6.18 -3.77 10.96
N GLY A 153 -4.92 -3.78 11.43
CA GLY A 153 -4.42 -4.70 12.46
C GLY A 153 -4.37 -4.04 13.82
#